data_AF-A0A538AIC1-F1
#
_entry.id   AF-A0A538AIC1-F1
#
_cell.length_a   1.000
_cell.length_b   1.000
_cell.length_c   1.000
_cell.angle_alpha   90.00
_cell.angle_beta   90.00
_cell.angle_gamma   90.00
#
_symmetry.space_group_name_H-M   'P 1'
#
loop_
_entity.id
_entity.type
_entity.pdbx_description
1 polymer ?
#
loop_
_entity_poly.entity_id
_entity_poly.type
_entity_poly.pdbx_seq_one_letter_code
_entity_poly.pdbx_strand_id
1 'polypeptide(L)'
;MSRVRFAPSPTGSLHVGNALSAVANRTFGDTFLLRIDDTDPARNVPGGEDEIRRDLEWLGVEWDEGPIHQSERQDAYREAAERLGGERFGKITLLREDGTATYHLASVVDDIEFGITHVIRGNDHRPNEQLHRELTEALGANPPEYVHHGLILGEDGHKLSKREFGATVASLRDAGIPAEAVRRYLEELGIPKHDVHYDLARIRRLAIEAIGAMSDEELASAAGAPVELVPALRGARDLVEAREYARQVLEPEPVSLGEEARPTLERFKELSANGTGAKEIVRELKAVGGDLRALRLALTGRERGPELWAIVAALPRDETLRRIDAAL
;
A
#
# COMPACT_ATOMS: atom_id res chain seq x y z
N MET A 1 21.78 2.93 20.75
CA MET A 1 20.74 2.20 20.02
C MET A 1 19.55 3.14 19.91
N SER A 2 19.07 3.43 18.71
CA SER A 2 17.95 4.33 18.47
C SER A 2 16.63 3.61 18.75
N ARG A 3 15.87 4.16 19.69
CA ARG A 3 14.51 3.71 20.00
C ARG A 3 13.50 4.76 19.55
N VAL A 4 12.53 4.32 18.76
CA VAL A 4 11.50 5.14 18.11
C VAL A 4 10.12 4.52 18.33
N ARG A 5 9.06 5.26 18.00
CA ARG A 5 7.71 4.72 17.95
C ARG A 5 6.92 5.28 16.80
N PHE A 6 5.90 4.52 16.40
CA PHE A 6 4.78 5.06 15.66
C PHE A 6 3.55 5.07 16.57
N ALA A 7 2.93 6.25 16.71
CA ALA A 7 1.87 6.52 17.67
C ALA A 7 0.58 7.02 17.00
N PRO A 8 -0.12 6.21 16.19
CA PRO A 8 -1.35 6.62 15.52
C PRO A 8 -2.56 6.57 16.45
N SER A 9 -3.50 7.50 16.28
CA SER A 9 -4.85 7.38 16.84
C SER A 9 -5.71 6.45 15.96
N PRO A 10 -6.58 5.59 16.54
CA PRO A 10 -7.36 4.58 15.83
C PRO A 10 -8.54 5.19 15.07
N THR A 11 -8.24 5.92 13.99
CA THR A 11 -9.21 6.68 13.17
C THR A 11 -9.51 6.02 11.82
N GLY A 12 -9.27 4.71 11.72
CA GLY A 12 -9.35 3.91 10.49
C GLY A 12 -8.01 3.77 9.78
N SER A 13 -8.06 3.37 8.50
CA SER A 13 -6.88 3.19 7.66
C SER A 13 -5.92 4.39 7.67
N LEU A 14 -4.63 4.09 7.64
CA LEU A 14 -3.56 5.06 7.63
C LEU A 14 -3.66 5.96 6.39
N HIS A 15 -3.62 7.27 6.63
CA HIS A 15 -3.31 8.22 5.57
C HIS A 15 -1.86 8.02 5.12
N VAL A 16 -1.55 8.26 3.84
CA VAL A 16 -0.19 8.05 3.29
C VAL A 16 0.87 8.86 4.05
N GLY A 17 0.52 10.05 4.55
CA GLY A 17 1.41 10.84 5.42
C GLY A 17 1.72 10.16 6.78
N ASN A 18 0.78 9.42 7.35
CA ASN A 18 1.02 8.64 8.57
C ASN A 18 1.81 7.37 8.25
N ALA A 19 1.54 6.74 7.11
CA ALA A 19 2.33 5.61 6.62
C ALA A 19 3.79 6.02 6.38
N LEU A 20 4.05 7.24 5.88
CA LEU A 20 5.39 7.82 5.80
C LEU A 20 6.05 7.88 7.17
N SER A 21 5.35 8.39 8.21
CA SER A 21 5.90 8.37 9.57
C SER A 21 6.24 6.95 10.03
N ALA A 22 5.37 5.97 9.79
CA ALA A 22 5.63 4.57 10.17
C ALA A 22 6.88 3.99 9.49
N VAL A 23 6.96 4.13 8.16
CA VAL A 23 8.11 3.64 7.35
C VAL A 23 9.40 4.36 7.73
N ALA A 24 9.34 5.69 7.96
CA ALA A 24 10.49 6.48 8.38
C ALA A 24 11.02 6.06 9.75
N ASN A 25 10.12 5.85 10.73
CA ASN A 25 10.53 5.35 12.05
C ASN A 25 11.13 3.95 11.92
N ARG A 26 10.49 3.02 11.20
CA ARG A 26 11.04 1.66 11.06
C ARG A 26 12.39 1.63 10.35
N THR A 27 12.60 2.49 9.35
CA THR A 27 13.88 2.58 8.64
C THR A 27 14.99 3.18 9.51
N PHE A 28 14.66 4.09 10.43
CA PHE A 28 15.63 4.78 11.27
C PHE A 28 15.97 4.05 12.58
N GLY A 29 14.98 3.38 13.16
CA GLY A 29 15.04 2.82 14.50
C GLY A 29 15.73 1.47 14.57
N ASP A 30 16.64 1.30 15.53
CA ASP A 30 17.10 -0.03 15.95
C ASP A 30 16.00 -0.78 16.71
N THR A 31 15.10 -0.05 17.39
CA THR A 31 13.89 -0.60 18.02
C THR A 31 12.68 0.27 17.72
N PHE A 32 11.61 -0.34 17.24
CA PHE A 32 10.38 0.29 16.79
C PHE A 32 9.17 -0.21 17.58
N LEU A 33 8.59 0.70 18.38
CA LEU A 33 7.40 0.44 19.18
C LEU A 33 6.13 0.93 18.47
N LEU A 34 5.07 0.13 18.49
CA LEU A 34 3.72 0.55 18.10
C LEU A 34 2.92 0.96 19.34
N ARG A 35 2.44 2.20 19.38
CA ARG A 35 1.56 2.72 20.43
C ARG A 35 0.25 3.21 19.84
N ILE A 36 -0.88 2.83 20.41
CA ILE A 36 -2.19 3.30 19.98
C ILE A 36 -2.60 4.48 20.86
N ASP A 37 -2.68 5.67 20.26
CA ASP A 37 -3.03 6.92 20.95
C ASP A 37 -4.57 7.05 21.02
N ASP A 38 -5.20 6.23 21.88
CA ASP A 38 -6.64 6.05 22.05
C ASP A 38 -7.23 6.76 23.29
N THR A 39 -6.53 7.76 23.83
CA THR A 39 -6.96 8.55 25.01
C THR A 39 -8.22 9.38 24.82
N ASP A 40 -8.70 9.56 23.58
CA ASP A 40 -9.95 10.25 23.27
C ASP A 40 -10.91 9.29 22.53
N PRO A 41 -11.70 8.48 23.28
CA PRO A 41 -12.60 7.49 22.69
C PRO A 41 -13.61 8.06 21.69
N ALA A 42 -13.97 9.33 21.82
CA ALA A 42 -14.91 9.99 20.91
C ALA A 42 -14.37 10.18 19.49
N ARG A 43 -13.03 10.13 19.32
CA ARG A 43 -12.36 10.22 18.01
C ARG A 43 -12.05 8.86 17.41
N ASN A 44 -12.17 7.79 18.19
CA ASN A 44 -11.85 6.45 17.74
C ASN A 44 -12.95 5.93 16.82
N VAL A 45 -12.54 5.20 15.79
CA VAL A 45 -13.45 4.51 14.87
C VAL A 45 -13.48 3.03 15.25
N PRO A 46 -14.66 2.38 15.31
CA PRO A 46 -14.74 0.94 15.51
C PRO A 46 -13.90 0.18 14.47
N GLY A 47 -13.03 -0.72 14.93
CA GLY A 47 -12.07 -1.44 14.06
C GLY A 47 -10.92 -0.58 13.54
N GLY A 48 -10.76 0.66 14.01
CA GLY A 48 -9.74 1.58 13.55
C GLY A 48 -8.31 1.10 13.82
N GLU A 49 -8.08 0.45 14.95
CA GLU A 49 -6.79 -0.18 15.26
C GLU A 49 -6.51 -1.38 14.35
N ASP A 50 -7.50 -2.25 14.12
CA ASP A 50 -7.35 -3.40 13.25
C ASP A 50 -6.95 -2.98 11.83
N GLU A 51 -7.55 -1.90 11.32
CA GLU A 51 -7.19 -1.33 10.02
C GLU A 51 -5.76 -0.74 10.01
N ILE A 52 -5.31 -0.09 11.11
CA ILE A 52 -3.92 0.37 11.22
C ILE A 52 -2.96 -0.80 11.17
N ARG A 53 -3.21 -1.86 11.96
CA ARG A 53 -2.36 -3.05 12.00
C ARG A 53 -2.31 -3.73 10.65
N ARG A 54 -3.48 -3.91 10.02
CA ARG A 54 -3.59 -4.45 8.66
C ARG A 54 -2.81 -3.65 7.65
N ASP A 55 -2.85 -2.32 7.73
CA ASP A 55 -2.10 -1.43 6.83
C ASP A 55 -0.58 -1.56 7.04
N LEU A 56 -0.11 -1.63 8.29
CA LEU A 56 1.31 -1.83 8.61
C LEU A 56 1.80 -3.22 8.18
N GLU A 57 1.06 -4.27 8.50
CA GLU A 57 1.35 -5.65 8.09
C GLU A 57 1.38 -5.76 6.56
N TRP A 58 0.40 -5.16 5.87
CA TRP A 58 0.35 -5.13 4.42
C TRP A 58 1.56 -4.42 3.82
N LEU A 59 1.98 -3.28 4.39
CA LEU A 59 3.20 -2.56 3.97
C LEU A 59 4.50 -3.29 4.34
N GLY A 60 4.45 -4.38 5.11
CA GLY A 60 5.64 -5.05 5.63
C GLY A 60 6.41 -4.20 6.65
N VAL A 61 5.70 -3.39 7.44
CA VAL A 61 6.25 -2.56 8.51
C VAL A 61 6.01 -3.29 9.84
N GLU A 62 6.97 -4.11 10.24
CA GLU A 62 6.93 -4.84 11.50
C GLU A 62 7.38 -3.95 12.67
N TRP A 63 6.82 -4.19 13.85
CA TRP A 63 7.22 -3.55 15.10
C TRP A 63 7.75 -4.58 16.10
N ASP A 64 8.72 -4.16 16.90
CA ASP A 64 9.40 -5.03 17.85
C ASP A 64 8.60 -5.13 19.17
N GLU A 65 7.83 -4.09 19.50
CA GLU A 65 7.08 -3.99 20.76
C GLU A 65 5.70 -3.36 20.56
N GLY A 66 4.73 -3.82 21.35
CA GLY A 66 3.34 -3.39 21.27
C GLY A 66 2.45 -4.27 20.38
N PRO A 67 1.22 -3.84 20.05
CA PRO A 67 0.66 -2.52 20.36
C PRO A 67 0.49 -2.28 21.87
N ILE A 68 0.84 -1.07 22.32
CA ILE A 68 0.52 -0.58 23.67
C ILE A 68 -0.56 0.47 23.58
N HIS A 69 -1.57 0.41 24.45
CA HIS A 69 -2.73 1.30 24.42
C HIS A 69 -2.60 2.39 25.48
N GLN A 70 -2.81 3.64 25.10
CA GLN A 70 -2.75 4.75 26.04
C GLN A 70 -3.95 4.77 26.99
N SER A 71 -5.10 4.25 26.58
CA SER A 71 -6.29 4.11 27.41
C SER A 71 -6.05 3.27 28.67
N GLU A 72 -5.11 2.33 28.62
CA GLU A 72 -4.74 1.45 29.74
C GLU A 72 -3.74 2.08 30.72
N ARG A 73 -3.28 3.31 30.45
CA ARG A 73 -2.14 3.94 31.14
C ARG A 73 -2.51 5.22 31.91
N GLN A 74 -3.80 5.43 32.18
CA GLN A 74 -4.29 6.65 32.85
C GLN A 74 -3.67 6.86 34.24
N ASP A 75 -3.34 5.80 34.97
CA ASP A 75 -2.74 5.91 36.31
C ASP A 75 -1.35 6.54 36.25
N ALA A 76 -0.51 6.11 35.31
CA ALA A 76 0.82 6.69 35.08
C ALA A 76 0.72 8.17 34.70
N TYR A 77 -0.28 8.53 33.89
CA TYR A 77 -0.49 9.93 33.52
C TYR A 77 -0.93 10.79 34.71
N ARG A 78 -1.85 10.30 35.56
CA ARG A 78 -2.28 11.03 36.75
C ARG A 78 -1.13 11.24 37.72
N GLU A 79 -0.29 10.24 37.94
CA GLU A 79 0.92 10.37 38.78
C GLU A 79 1.90 11.41 38.20
N ALA A 80 2.14 11.38 36.88
CA ALA A 80 2.99 12.36 36.23
C ALA A 80 2.42 13.80 36.31
N ALA A 81 1.10 13.95 36.18
CA ALA A 81 0.43 15.24 36.34
C ALA A 81 0.60 15.79 37.76
N GLU A 82 0.46 14.96 38.79
CA GLU A 82 0.72 15.35 40.19
C GLU A 82 2.15 15.84 40.39
N ARG A 83 3.13 15.13 39.82
CA ARG A 83 4.55 15.55 39.83
C ARG A 83 4.79 16.88 39.11
N LEU A 84 3.96 17.21 38.11
CA LEU A 84 3.98 18.48 37.38
C LEU A 84 3.17 19.60 38.05
N GLY A 85 2.57 19.35 39.23
CA GLY A 85 1.80 20.35 39.98
C GLY A 85 0.29 20.32 39.74
N GLY A 86 -0.24 19.25 39.14
CA GLY A 86 -1.68 18.98 38.99
C GLY A 86 -2.15 18.93 37.54
N GLU A 87 -3.41 19.33 37.31
CA GLU A 87 -4.09 19.17 36.01
C GLU A 87 -3.59 20.11 34.90
N ARG A 88 -2.72 21.08 35.22
CA ARG A 88 -2.24 22.09 34.27
C ARG A 88 -0.74 22.34 34.41
N PHE A 89 -0.10 22.61 33.27
CA PHE A 89 1.27 23.10 33.19
C PHE A 89 1.27 24.49 32.54
N GLY A 90 1.38 25.53 33.36
CA GLY A 90 1.17 26.90 32.92
C GLY A 90 -0.25 27.10 32.37
N LYS A 91 -0.36 27.39 31.06
CA LYS A 91 -1.66 27.55 30.37
C LYS A 91 -2.18 26.26 29.74
N ILE A 92 -1.38 25.20 29.71
CA ILE A 92 -1.73 23.96 29.03
C ILE A 92 -2.46 23.03 29.99
N THR A 93 -3.50 22.39 29.49
CA THR A 93 -4.26 21.36 30.20
C THR A 93 -3.55 20.01 30.03
N LEU A 94 -3.22 19.36 31.13
CA LEU A 94 -2.60 18.02 31.17
C LEU A 94 -3.64 16.91 31.33
N LEU A 95 -4.65 17.14 32.17
CA LEU A 95 -5.78 16.24 32.38
C LEU A 95 -7.08 16.95 31.99
N ARG A 96 -7.98 16.27 31.29
CA ARG A 96 -9.34 16.75 30.99
C ARG A 96 -10.20 16.74 32.26
N GLU A 97 -11.39 17.35 32.19
CA GLU A 97 -12.33 17.40 33.32
C GLU A 97 -12.76 16.01 33.83
N ASP A 98 -12.76 15.00 32.95
CA ASP A 98 -13.05 13.60 33.29
C ASP A 98 -11.83 12.83 33.85
N GLY A 99 -10.69 13.50 34.03
CA GLY A 99 -9.44 12.93 34.53
C GLY A 99 -8.59 12.25 33.46
N THR A 100 -9.04 12.16 32.20
CA THR A 100 -8.25 11.54 31.13
C THR A 100 -7.09 12.44 30.69
N ALA A 101 -5.94 11.84 30.40
CA ALA A 101 -4.76 12.59 29.97
C ALA A 101 -4.92 13.18 28.56
N THR A 102 -4.48 14.43 28.39
CA THR A 102 -4.38 15.04 27.07
C THR A 102 -3.23 14.42 26.29
N TYR A 103 -3.26 14.59 24.96
CA TYR A 103 -2.19 14.15 24.06
C TYR A 103 -0.80 14.62 24.51
N HIS A 104 -0.68 15.84 25.05
CA HIS A 104 0.62 16.38 25.47
C HIS A 104 1.22 15.61 26.63
N LEU A 105 0.42 15.36 27.67
CA LEU A 105 0.88 14.62 28.84
C LEU A 105 1.15 13.16 28.47
N ALA A 106 0.17 12.48 27.86
CA ALA A 106 0.26 11.06 27.56
C ALA A 106 1.46 10.75 26.65
N SER A 107 1.68 11.55 25.60
CA SER A 107 2.84 11.38 24.71
C SER A 107 4.16 11.48 25.47
N VAL A 108 4.34 12.52 26.30
CA VAL A 108 5.60 12.77 27.01
C VAL A 108 5.87 11.66 28.03
N VAL A 109 4.86 11.28 28.84
CA VAL A 109 5.01 10.25 29.87
C VAL A 109 5.41 8.92 29.23
N ASP A 110 4.72 8.51 28.18
CA ASP A 110 5.03 7.27 27.48
C ASP A 110 6.41 7.32 26.80
N ASP A 111 6.79 8.44 26.22
CA ASP A 111 8.10 8.58 25.59
C ASP A 111 9.24 8.43 26.60
N ILE A 112 9.05 8.96 27.82
CA ILE A 112 9.99 8.78 28.94
C ILE A 112 10.03 7.33 29.40
N GLU A 113 8.87 6.75 29.73
CA GLU A 113 8.78 5.41 30.30
C GLU A 113 9.26 4.32 29.33
N PHE A 114 8.95 4.47 28.05
CA PHE A 114 9.42 3.56 27.02
C PHE A 114 10.83 3.90 26.54
N GLY A 115 11.52 4.88 27.12
CA GLY A 115 12.91 5.19 26.77
C GLY A 115 13.09 5.58 25.30
N ILE A 116 12.10 6.27 24.73
CA ILE A 116 12.13 6.71 23.35
C ILE A 116 13.25 7.74 23.20
N THR A 117 14.12 7.51 22.21
CA THR A 117 15.27 8.37 21.95
C THR A 117 15.03 9.36 20.82
N HIS A 118 14.17 9.00 19.86
CA HIS A 118 13.90 9.81 18.68
C HIS A 118 12.40 9.87 18.38
N VAL A 119 11.92 11.06 18.01
CA VAL A 119 10.54 11.36 17.66
C VAL A 119 10.45 11.80 16.22
N ILE A 120 10.15 10.85 15.34
CA ILE A 120 9.99 11.11 13.92
C ILE A 120 8.48 11.20 13.62
N ARG A 121 8.00 12.40 13.27
CA ARG A 121 6.58 12.67 13.00
C ARG A 121 6.41 13.84 12.02
N GLY A 122 5.17 14.05 11.56
CA GLY A 122 4.85 15.14 10.64
C GLY A 122 5.13 16.54 11.21
N ASN A 123 5.45 17.48 10.33
CA ASN A 123 5.76 18.87 10.67
C ASN A 123 4.59 19.65 11.29
N ASP A 124 3.36 19.14 11.17
CA ASP A 124 2.18 19.65 11.88
C ASP A 124 2.28 19.52 13.41
N HIS A 125 3.14 18.64 13.92
CA HIS A 125 3.42 18.53 15.36
C HIS A 125 4.58 19.42 15.84
N ARG A 126 5.29 20.14 14.96
CA ARG A 126 6.40 21.02 15.34
C ARG A 126 6.02 22.05 16.42
N PRO A 127 4.86 22.72 16.38
CA PRO A 127 4.47 23.66 17.42
C PRO A 127 4.40 23.06 18.84
N ASN A 128 4.26 21.74 18.95
CA ASN A 128 4.18 21.03 20.24
C ASN A 128 5.56 20.69 20.82
N GLU A 129 6.64 20.77 20.02
CA GLU A 129 7.97 20.31 20.42
C GLU A 129 8.48 21.00 21.68
N GLN A 130 8.43 22.34 21.71
CA GLN A 130 8.94 23.11 22.84
C GLN A 130 8.24 22.70 24.14
N LEU A 131 6.91 22.62 24.12
CA LEU A 131 6.11 22.18 25.26
C LEU A 131 6.48 20.75 25.69
N HIS A 132 6.63 19.83 24.73
CA HIS A 132 6.97 18.43 25.04
C HIS A 132 8.37 18.33 25.68
N ARG A 133 9.35 19.14 25.23
CA ARG A 133 10.67 19.23 25.86
C ARG A 133 10.58 19.76 27.29
N GLU A 134 9.87 20.87 27.50
CA GLU A 134 9.67 21.47 28.82
C GLU A 134 9.00 20.50 29.81
N LEU A 135 7.96 19.76 29.36
CA LEU A 135 7.31 18.74 30.18
C LEU A 135 8.26 17.58 30.52
N THR A 136 9.09 17.16 29.56
CA THR A 136 10.06 16.07 29.78
C THR A 136 11.10 16.46 30.83
N GLU A 137 11.64 17.67 30.71
CA GLU A 137 12.62 18.22 31.67
C GLU A 137 12.00 18.43 33.05
N ALA A 138 10.75 18.92 33.12
CA ALA A 138 10.02 19.09 34.38
C ALA A 138 9.73 17.75 35.08
N LEU A 139 9.61 16.65 34.33
CA LEU A 139 9.54 15.28 34.87
C LEU A 139 10.91 14.70 35.24
N GLY A 140 11.99 15.46 35.06
CA GLY A 140 13.36 15.06 35.42
C GLY A 140 14.02 14.12 34.42
N ALA A 141 13.52 14.06 33.18
CA ALA A 141 14.06 13.23 32.11
C ALA A 141 14.73 14.09 31.01
N ASN A 142 15.56 13.47 30.18
CA ASN A 142 16.14 14.12 29.01
C ASN A 142 15.16 14.01 27.83
N PRO A 143 14.85 15.12 27.13
CA PRO A 143 13.97 15.07 25.97
C PRO A 143 14.59 14.23 24.84
N PRO A 144 13.77 13.47 24.08
CA PRO A 144 14.23 12.79 22.89
C PRO A 144 14.63 13.80 21.79
N GLU A 145 15.33 13.30 20.78
CA GLU A 145 15.58 14.05 19.56
C GLU A 145 14.31 14.11 18.71
N TYR A 146 13.81 15.32 18.43
CA TYR A 146 12.62 15.51 17.61
C TYR A 146 13.02 15.75 16.15
N VAL A 147 12.46 14.94 15.26
CA VAL A 147 12.66 15.00 13.82
C VAL A 147 11.30 15.17 13.14
N HIS A 148 11.09 16.33 12.54
CA HIS A 148 9.84 16.67 11.89
C HIS A 148 9.98 16.57 10.38
N HIS A 149 9.33 15.58 9.78
CA HIS A 149 9.33 15.42 8.33
C HIS A 149 8.25 16.30 7.67
N GLY A 150 8.52 16.75 6.45
CA GLY A 150 7.57 17.48 5.62
C GLY A 150 6.28 16.69 5.41
N LEU A 151 5.18 17.42 5.24
CA LEU A 151 3.87 16.86 4.96
C LEU A 151 3.78 16.42 3.49
N ILE A 152 2.87 15.48 3.24
CA ILE A 152 2.47 15.13 1.88
C ILE A 152 1.31 16.04 1.48
N LEU A 153 1.50 16.77 0.40
CA LEU A 153 0.55 17.74 -0.15
C LEU A 153 -0.21 17.13 -1.33
N GLY A 154 -1.46 17.55 -1.51
CA GLY A 154 -2.23 17.28 -2.72
C GLY A 154 -1.75 18.10 -3.91
N GLU A 155 -2.49 18.01 -5.02
CA GLU A 155 -2.21 18.80 -6.23
C GLU A 155 -2.43 20.31 -6.00
N ASP A 156 -3.32 20.65 -5.08
CA ASP A 156 -3.65 22.03 -4.70
C ASP A 156 -2.60 22.70 -3.78
N GLY A 157 -1.57 21.96 -3.37
CA GLY A 157 -0.54 22.43 -2.43
C GLY A 157 -1.00 22.49 -0.97
N HIS A 158 -2.21 22.03 -0.66
CA HIS A 158 -2.67 21.84 0.70
C HIS A 158 -2.36 20.42 1.20
N LYS A 159 -2.51 20.18 2.51
CA LYS A 159 -2.31 18.85 3.10
C LYS A 159 -3.24 17.85 2.39
N LEU A 160 -2.67 16.75 1.91
CA LEU A 160 -3.40 15.71 1.18
C LEU A 160 -4.66 15.31 1.96
N SER A 161 -5.79 15.34 1.27
CA SER A 161 -7.10 15.08 1.84
C SER A 161 -7.41 13.59 1.79
N LYS A 162 -8.00 13.05 2.87
CA LYS A 162 -8.46 11.64 2.92
C LYS A 162 -9.44 11.27 1.79
N ARG A 163 -10.05 12.25 1.12
CA ARG A 163 -11.01 12.03 0.02
C ARG A 163 -10.34 11.90 -1.35
N GLU A 164 -9.08 12.31 -1.48
CA GLU A 164 -8.34 12.17 -2.73
C GLU A 164 -8.00 10.70 -2.98
N PHE A 165 -8.02 10.29 -4.25
CA PHE A 165 -7.77 8.90 -4.62
C PHE A 165 -6.34 8.50 -4.23
N GLY A 166 -6.20 7.36 -3.54
CA GLY A 166 -4.91 6.87 -3.07
C GLY A 166 -4.39 7.57 -1.81
N ALA A 167 -5.17 8.44 -1.15
CA ALA A 167 -4.71 9.15 0.04
C ALA A 167 -4.59 8.27 1.30
N THR A 168 -5.16 7.06 1.28
CA THR A 168 -5.02 6.07 2.36
C THR A 168 -4.39 4.78 1.85
N VAL A 169 -3.74 4.04 2.75
CA VAL A 169 -3.14 2.74 2.46
C VAL A 169 -4.20 1.75 1.98
N ALA A 170 -5.38 1.71 2.62
CA ALA A 170 -6.49 0.89 2.16
C ALA A 170 -6.91 1.20 0.73
N SER A 171 -7.02 2.49 0.36
CA SER A 171 -7.43 2.86 -1.01
C SER A 171 -6.41 2.43 -2.08
N LEU A 172 -5.12 2.45 -1.77
CA LEU A 172 -4.06 1.96 -2.67
C LEU A 172 -4.10 0.44 -2.80
N ARG A 173 -4.29 -0.27 -1.67
CA ARG A 173 -4.45 -1.72 -1.64
C ARG A 173 -5.67 -2.17 -2.45
N ASP A 174 -6.81 -1.51 -2.28
CA ASP A 174 -8.06 -1.82 -2.99
C ASP A 174 -7.94 -1.53 -4.49
N ALA A 175 -7.14 -0.54 -4.87
CA ALA A 175 -6.79 -0.26 -6.26
C ALA A 175 -5.82 -1.30 -6.87
N GLY A 176 -5.39 -2.31 -6.11
CA GLY A 176 -4.50 -3.37 -6.58
C GLY A 176 -3.03 -2.96 -6.67
N ILE A 177 -2.64 -1.82 -6.09
CA ILE A 177 -1.22 -1.43 -6.04
C ILE A 177 -0.49 -2.44 -5.12
N PRO A 178 0.63 -3.05 -5.53
CA PRO A 178 1.41 -3.91 -4.65
C PRO A 178 1.95 -3.14 -3.43
N ALA A 179 1.96 -3.78 -2.26
CA ALA A 179 2.49 -3.18 -1.03
C ALA A 179 3.92 -2.65 -1.19
N GLU A 180 4.77 -3.44 -1.85
CA GLU A 180 6.16 -3.06 -2.14
C GLU A 180 6.25 -1.72 -2.88
N ALA A 181 5.35 -1.45 -3.82
CA ALA A 181 5.37 -0.19 -4.57
C ALA A 181 5.07 1.01 -3.67
N VAL A 182 4.10 0.88 -2.76
CA VAL A 182 3.77 1.93 -1.78
C VAL A 182 4.91 2.10 -0.78
N ARG A 183 5.43 1.00 -0.24
CA ARG A 183 6.56 1.02 0.71
C ARG A 183 7.79 1.66 0.09
N ARG A 184 8.20 1.26 -1.12
CA ARG A 184 9.35 1.83 -1.83
C ARG A 184 9.18 3.32 -2.10
N TYR A 185 7.97 3.77 -2.45
CA TYR A 185 7.68 5.19 -2.59
C TYR A 185 7.91 5.96 -1.27
N LEU A 186 7.44 5.41 -0.14
CA LEU A 186 7.63 6.03 1.18
C LEU A 186 9.10 6.00 1.62
N GLU A 187 9.84 4.93 1.32
CA GLU A 187 11.28 4.82 1.54
C GLU A 187 12.06 5.83 0.69
N GLU A 188 11.66 6.04 -0.58
CA GLU A 188 12.25 7.05 -1.49
C GLU A 188 12.06 8.48 -0.94
N LEU A 189 10.91 8.76 -0.31
CA LEU A 189 10.69 10.04 0.38
C LEU A 189 11.56 10.17 1.64
N GLY A 190 11.71 9.08 2.39
CA GLY A 190 12.50 9.01 3.62
C GLY A 190 12.00 9.96 4.71
N ILE A 191 12.87 10.87 5.16
CA ILE A 191 12.53 11.94 6.12
C ILE A 191 12.69 13.29 5.39
N PRO A 192 11.71 13.70 4.57
CA PRO A 192 11.84 14.91 3.78
C PRO A 192 11.92 16.14 4.68
N LYS A 193 12.86 17.06 4.40
CA LYS A 193 13.03 18.30 5.18
C LYS A 193 11.92 19.34 4.91
N HIS A 194 11.29 19.25 3.75
CA HIS A 194 10.25 20.15 3.29
C HIS A 194 9.05 19.33 2.82
N ASP A 195 7.89 19.97 2.75
CA ASP A 195 6.68 19.32 2.24
C ASP A 195 6.90 18.83 0.81
N VAL A 196 6.27 17.70 0.48
CA VAL A 196 6.40 17.02 -0.81
C VAL A 196 5.03 16.84 -1.43
N HIS A 197 4.94 17.00 -2.74
CA HIS A 197 3.69 16.68 -3.45
C HIS A 197 3.51 15.19 -3.58
N TYR A 198 2.27 14.75 -3.43
CA TYR A 198 1.88 13.37 -3.62
C TYR A 198 2.05 12.95 -5.09
N ASP A 199 2.93 11.98 -5.37
CA ASP A 199 3.17 11.48 -6.72
C ASP A 199 2.56 10.08 -6.92
N LEU A 200 1.24 10.06 -7.16
CA LEU A 200 0.53 8.82 -7.51
C LEU A 200 1.08 8.19 -8.80
N ALA A 201 1.60 9.00 -9.73
CA ALA A 201 2.19 8.48 -10.96
C ALA A 201 3.48 7.71 -10.66
N ARG A 202 4.29 8.12 -9.68
CA ARG A 202 5.45 7.36 -9.19
C ARG A 202 5.02 6.05 -8.57
N ILE A 203 4.01 6.04 -7.71
CA ILE A 203 3.48 4.80 -7.12
C ILE A 203 3.02 3.83 -8.21
N ARG A 204 2.33 4.31 -9.25
CA ARG A 204 1.91 3.47 -10.40
C ARG A 204 3.08 2.91 -11.20
N ARG A 205 4.15 3.69 -11.40
CA ARG A 205 5.38 3.17 -12.04
C ARG A 205 6.02 2.07 -11.19
N LEU A 206 6.14 2.31 -9.89
CA LEU A 206 6.66 1.32 -8.95
C LEU A 206 5.77 0.06 -8.88
N ALA A 207 4.46 0.19 -9.08
CA ALA A 207 3.54 -0.95 -9.15
C ALA A 207 3.85 -1.88 -10.31
N ILE A 208 4.09 -1.30 -11.51
CA ILE A 208 4.50 -2.06 -12.70
C ILE A 208 5.85 -2.74 -12.46
N GLU A 209 6.81 -2.02 -11.88
CA GLU A 209 8.13 -2.58 -11.52
C GLU A 209 8.00 -3.75 -10.54
N ALA A 210 7.20 -3.59 -9.47
CA ALA A 210 6.96 -4.62 -8.48
C ALA A 210 6.29 -5.87 -9.09
N ILE A 211 5.24 -5.68 -9.90
CA ILE A 211 4.59 -6.80 -10.62
C ILE A 211 5.57 -7.48 -11.58
N GLY A 212 6.46 -6.72 -12.22
CA GLY A 212 7.51 -7.28 -13.09
C GLY A 212 8.56 -8.10 -12.33
N ALA A 213 8.80 -7.77 -11.06
CA ALA A 213 9.82 -8.40 -10.23
C ALA A 213 9.31 -9.61 -9.40
N MET A 214 7.99 -9.72 -9.17
CA MET A 214 7.38 -10.86 -8.48
C MET A 214 7.79 -12.20 -9.12
N SER A 215 7.97 -13.24 -8.32
CA SER A 215 8.05 -14.61 -8.84
C SER A 215 6.75 -15.01 -9.57
N ASP A 216 6.81 -16.06 -10.38
CA ASP A 216 5.64 -16.55 -11.10
C ASP A 216 4.58 -17.05 -10.10
N GLU A 217 4.99 -17.72 -9.03
CA GLU A 217 4.11 -18.21 -7.96
C GLU A 217 3.41 -17.07 -7.21
N GLU A 218 4.14 -16.01 -6.85
CA GLU A 218 3.58 -14.84 -6.16
C GLU A 218 2.56 -14.11 -7.03
N LEU A 219 2.89 -13.85 -8.30
CA LEU A 219 1.98 -13.15 -9.21
C LEU A 219 0.72 -13.99 -9.51
N ALA A 220 0.89 -15.29 -9.71
CA ALA A 220 -0.23 -16.22 -9.90
C ALA A 220 -1.17 -16.21 -8.68
N SER A 221 -0.61 -16.33 -7.47
CA SER A 221 -1.37 -16.27 -6.23
C SER A 221 -2.09 -14.93 -6.05
N ALA A 222 -1.41 -13.80 -6.31
CA ALA A 222 -1.98 -12.46 -6.16
C ALA A 222 -3.10 -12.17 -7.19
N ALA A 223 -3.02 -12.80 -8.37
CA ALA A 223 -4.03 -12.74 -9.41
C ALA A 223 -5.14 -13.80 -9.27
N GLY A 224 -5.03 -14.73 -8.32
CA GLY A 224 -5.97 -15.85 -8.19
C GLY A 224 -5.98 -16.75 -9.44
N ALA A 225 -4.82 -16.95 -10.06
CA ALA A 225 -4.68 -17.65 -11.33
C ALA A 225 -3.70 -18.83 -11.22
N PRO A 226 -3.79 -19.84 -12.11
CA PRO A 226 -2.74 -20.85 -12.26
C PRO A 226 -1.40 -20.23 -12.71
N VAL A 227 -0.28 -20.85 -12.35
CA VAL A 227 1.07 -20.36 -12.69
C VAL A 227 1.29 -20.30 -14.20
N GLU A 228 0.65 -21.18 -14.96
CA GLU A 228 0.71 -21.22 -16.42
C GLU A 228 0.18 -19.93 -17.07
N LEU A 229 -0.68 -19.18 -16.38
CA LEU A 229 -1.24 -17.92 -16.87
C LEU A 229 -0.31 -16.73 -16.69
N VAL A 230 0.74 -16.85 -15.89
CA VAL A 230 1.64 -15.75 -15.55
C VAL A 230 2.14 -14.96 -16.77
N PRO A 231 2.53 -15.57 -17.91
CA PRO A 231 2.90 -14.80 -19.10
C PRO A 231 1.85 -13.76 -19.50
N ALA A 232 0.56 -14.09 -19.39
CA ALA A 232 -0.57 -13.21 -19.71
C ALA A 232 -0.86 -12.17 -18.61
N LEU A 233 -0.39 -12.38 -17.38
CA LEU A 233 -0.52 -11.43 -16.28
C LEU A 233 0.59 -10.38 -16.31
N ARG A 234 1.78 -10.76 -16.80
CA ARG A 234 2.91 -9.83 -16.94
C ARG A 234 2.54 -8.67 -17.87
N GLY A 235 2.82 -7.45 -17.41
CA GLY A 235 2.45 -6.21 -18.12
C GLY A 235 1.17 -5.55 -17.59
N ALA A 236 0.46 -6.17 -16.65
CA ALA A 236 -0.59 -5.50 -15.89
C ALA A 236 -0.01 -4.31 -15.09
N ARG A 237 -0.80 -3.24 -14.97
CA ARG A 237 -0.42 -2.00 -14.28
C ARG A 237 -0.62 -2.09 -12.76
N ASP A 238 -1.53 -2.94 -12.34
CA ASP A 238 -1.89 -3.23 -10.96
C ASP A 238 -2.45 -4.66 -10.86
N LEU A 239 -2.61 -5.16 -9.63
CA LEU A 239 -3.11 -6.50 -9.37
C LEU A 239 -4.60 -6.67 -9.69
N VAL A 240 -5.38 -5.57 -9.78
CA VAL A 240 -6.77 -5.63 -10.25
C VAL A 240 -6.80 -5.97 -11.73
N GLU A 241 -5.98 -5.31 -12.54
CA GLU A 241 -5.82 -5.61 -13.96
C GLU A 241 -5.24 -7.00 -14.18
N ALA A 242 -4.28 -7.45 -13.36
CA ALA A 242 -3.78 -8.82 -13.42
C ALA A 242 -4.90 -9.87 -13.18
N ARG A 243 -5.74 -9.66 -12.15
CA ARG A 243 -6.92 -10.51 -11.91
C ARG A 243 -7.90 -10.49 -13.07
N GLU A 244 -8.14 -9.32 -13.66
CA GLU A 244 -9.00 -9.21 -14.84
C GLU A 244 -8.41 -9.98 -16.01
N TYR A 245 -7.12 -9.84 -16.30
CA TYR A 245 -6.42 -10.60 -17.33
C TYR A 245 -6.56 -12.11 -17.12
N ALA A 246 -6.38 -12.60 -15.89
CA ALA A 246 -6.61 -14.00 -15.56
C ALA A 246 -8.04 -14.44 -15.91
N ARG A 247 -9.04 -13.67 -15.47
CA ARG A 247 -10.46 -13.94 -15.74
C ARG A 247 -10.76 -14.00 -17.24
N GLN A 248 -10.22 -13.08 -18.04
CA GLN A 248 -10.43 -13.06 -19.49
C GLN A 248 -9.89 -14.32 -20.20
N VAL A 249 -8.82 -14.90 -19.67
CA VAL A 249 -8.21 -16.10 -20.24
C VAL A 249 -8.88 -17.37 -19.71
N LEU A 250 -9.24 -17.43 -18.43
CA LEU A 250 -9.91 -18.58 -17.82
C LEU A 250 -11.38 -18.71 -18.25
N GLU A 251 -12.06 -17.58 -18.44
CA GLU A 251 -13.50 -17.48 -18.69
C GLU A 251 -13.75 -16.71 -20.01
N PRO A 252 -13.49 -17.33 -21.18
CA PRO A 252 -13.71 -16.66 -22.46
C PRO A 252 -15.20 -16.42 -22.71
N GLU A 253 -15.55 -15.27 -23.28
CA GLU A 253 -16.92 -15.01 -23.74
C GLU A 253 -17.17 -15.75 -25.08
N PRO A 254 -18.33 -16.42 -25.26
CA PRO A 254 -18.67 -17.05 -26.53
C PRO A 254 -18.70 -16.02 -27.67
N VAL A 255 -18.05 -16.36 -28.78
CA VAL A 255 -18.03 -15.51 -29.99
C VAL A 255 -18.37 -16.34 -31.22
N SER A 256 -18.95 -15.72 -32.23
CA SER A 256 -19.11 -16.28 -33.57
C SER A 256 -18.48 -15.30 -34.56
N LEU A 257 -17.45 -15.75 -35.27
CA LEU A 257 -16.67 -14.96 -36.20
C LEU A 257 -17.09 -15.28 -37.63
N GLY A 258 -17.03 -14.28 -38.52
CA GLY A 258 -17.36 -14.47 -39.92
C GLY A 258 -16.27 -15.22 -40.69
N GLU A 259 -16.60 -15.61 -41.93
CA GLU A 259 -15.69 -16.33 -42.84
C GLU A 259 -14.37 -15.57 -43.10
N GLU A 260 -14.35 -14.25 -42.95
CA GLU A 260 -13.15 -13.42 -43.04
C GLU A 260 -12.07 -13.77 -42.01
N ALA A 261 -12.45 -14.32 -40.85
CA ALA A 261 -11.50 -14.74 -39.80
C ALA A 261 -10.83 -16.08 -40.11
N ARG A 262 -11.47 -16.93 -40.94
CA ARG A 262 -11.06 -18.32 -41.21
C ARG A 262 -9.61 -18.45 -41.69
N PRO A 263 -9.09 -17.63 -42.65
CA PRO A 263 -7.71 -17.76 -43.11
C PRO A 263 -6.68 -17.56 -42.00
N THR A 264 -6.93 -16.61 -41.08
CA THR A 264 -6.02 -16.32 -39.97
C THR A 264 -6.04 -17.44 -38.93
N LEU A 265 -7.22 -17.94 -38.61
CA LEU A 265 -7.41 -18.98 -37.60
C LEU A 265 -6.87 -20.34 -38.07
N GLU A 266 -7.07 -20.71 -39.34
CA GLU A 266 -6.47 -21.93 -39.90
C GLU A 266 -4.94 -21.82 -39.96
N ARG A 267 -4.40 -20.66 -40.37
CA ARG A 267 -2.94 -20.43 -40.34
C ARG A 267 -2.38 -20.54 -38.91
N PHE A 268 -3.10 -20.04 -37.91
CA PHE A 268 -2.71 -20.21 -36.51
C PHE A 268 -2.63 -21.71 -36.14
N LYS A 269 -3.63 -22.52 -36.53
CA LYS A 269 -3.63 -23.97 -36.26
C LYS A 269 -2.43 -24.67 -36.89
N GLU A 270 -2.08 -24.33 -38.13
CA GLU A 270 -0.89 -24.85 -38.81
C GLU A 270 0.40 -24.54 -38.04
N LEU A 271 0.60 -23.27 -37.67
CA LEU A 271 1.80 -22.83 -36.95
C LEU A 271 1.89 -23.47 -35.56
N SER A 272 0.76 -23.56 -34.86
CA SER A 272 0.68 -24.24 -33.56
C SER A 272 1.00 -25.74 -33.67
N ALA A 273 0.60 -26.40 -34.76
CA ALA A 273 0.90 -27.81 -35.01
C ALA A 273 2.39 -28.09 -35.27
N ASN A 274 3.11 -27.12 -35.82
CA ASN A 274 4.54 -27.22 -36.09
C ASN A 274 5.42 -26.97 -34.85
N GLY A 275 4.81 -26.71 -33.68
CA GLY A 275 5.54 -26.41 -32.45
C GLY A 275 6.17 -25.00 -32.46
N THR A 276 5.71 -24.09 -33.33
CA THR A 276 6.18 -22.71 -33.38
C THR A 276 5.91 -22.00 -32.05
N GLY A 277 6.88 -21.24 -31.54
CA GLY A 277 6.72 -20.52 -30.28
C GLY A 277 5.67 -19.41 -30.35
N ALA A 278 4.98 -19.11 -29.25
CA ALA A 278 3.85 -18.18 -29.22
C ALA A 278 4.15 -16.78 -29.80
N LYS A 279 5.32 -16.20 -29.48
CA LYS A 279 5.76 -14.91 -30.05
C LYS A 279 5.97 -14.98 -31.56
N GLU A 280 6.49 -16.10 -32.05
CA GLU A 280 6.74 -16.31 -33.47
C GLU A 280 5.45 -16.54 -34.24
N ILE A 281 4.49 -17.28 -33.69
CA ILE A 281 3.14 -17.42 -34.25
C ILE A 281 2.51 -16.04 -34.50
N VAL A 282 2.46 -15.19 -33.47
CA VAL A 282 1.86 -13.85 -33.60
C VAL A 282 2.62 -12.98 -34.60
N ARG A 283 3.95 -13.09 -34.65
CA ARG A 283 4.79 -12.39 -35.62
C ARG A 283 4.51 -12.82 -37.07
N GLU A 284 4.39 -14.12 -37.32
CA GLU A 284 4.11 -14.65 -38.66
C GLU A 284 2.71 -14.27 -39.13
N LEU A 285 1.70 -14.41 -38.28
CA LEU A 285 0.33 -13.98 -38.59
C LEU A 285 0.29 -12.48 -38.92
N LYS A 286 1.01 -11.65 -38.17
CA LYS A 286 1.14 -10.22 -38.46
C LYS A 286 1.82 -9.95 -39.81
N ALA A 287 2.88 -10.70 -40.15
CA ALA A 287 3.64 -10.51 -41.37
C ALA A 287 2.83 -10.78 -42.64
N VAL A 288 1.85 -11.67 -42.56
CA VAL A 288 0.94 -11.99 -43.68
C VAL A 288 -0.36 -11.16 -43.67
N GLY A 289 -0.47 -10.17 -42.77
CA GLY A 289 -1.66 -9.32 -42.66
C GLY A 289 -2.86 -10.02 -42.02
N GLY A 290 -2.63 -11.05 -41.19
CA GLY A 290 -3.67 -11.80 -40.49
C GLY A 290 -4.45 -10.94 -39.48
N ASP A 291 -5.71 -11.31 -39.28
CA ASP A 291 -6.63 -10.65 -38.34
C ASP A 291 -6.35 -11.10 -36.89
N LEU A 292 -5.39 -10.41 -36.25
CA LEU A 292 -5.04 -10.66 -34.85
C LEU A 292 -6.18 -10.34 -33.88
N ARG A 293 -7.14 -9.48 -34.27
CA ARG A 293 -8.32 -9.18 -33.46
C ARG A 293 -9.25 -10.39 -33.46
N ALA A 294 -9.49 -11.02 -34.60
CA ALA A 294 -10.25 -12.26 -34.69
C ALA A 294 -9.61 -13.39 -33.86
N LEU A 295 -8.28 -13.54 -33.90
CA LEU A 295 -7.58 -14.49 -33.04
C LEU A 295 -7.80 -14.19 -31.56
N ARG A 296 -7.66 -12.94 -31.12
CA ARG A 296 -7.94 -12.57 -29.71
C ARG A 296 -9.38 -12.89 -29.31
N LEU A 297 -10.34 -12.52 -30.15
CA LEU A 297 -11.76 -12.78 -29.92
C LEU A 297 -12.03 -14.29 -29.81
N ALA A 298 -11.46 -15.11 -30.68
CA ALA A 298 -11.57 -16.55 -30.58
C ALA A 298 -11.01 -17.07 -29.24
N LEU A 299 -9.88 -16.54 -28.77
CA LEU A 299 -9.23 -17.03 -27.55
C LEU A 299 -9.85 -16.52 -26.24
N THR A 300 -10.46 -15.34 -26.24
CA THR A 300 -10.89 -14.66 -24.98
C THR A 300 -12.32 -14.13 -25.01
N GLY A 301 -12.94 -14.06 -26.19
CA GLY A 301 -14.21 -13.38 -26.41
C GLY A 301 -14.15 -11.85 -26.30
N ARG A 302 -12.95 -11.26 -26.14
CA ARG A 302 -12.78 -9.83 -25.85
C ARG A 302 -11.85 -9.15 -26.84
N GLU A 303 -12.08 -7.86 -27.09
CA GLU A 303 -11.25 -7.08 -28.01
C GLU A 303 -9.95 -6.57 -27.39
N ARG A 304 -9.91 -6.47 -26.06
CA ARG A 304 -8.79 -5.93 -25.28
C ARG A 304 -8.44 -6.89 -24.16
N GLY A 305 -7.20 -6.84 -23.70
CA GLY A 305 -6.69 -7.72 -22.66
C GLY A 305 -5.17 -7.84 -22.72
N PRO A 306 -4.61 -8.93 -22.18
CA PRO A 306 -3.18 -9.24 -22.23
C PRO A 306 -2.58 -9.19 -23.62
N GLU A 307 -1.26 -9.12 -23.73
CA GLU A 307 -0.58 -9.33 -25.00
C GLU A 307 -0.97 -10.65 -25.68
N LEU A 308 -1.25 -10.63 -26.99
CA LEU A 308 -1.81 -11.81 -27.68
C LEU A 308 -0.87 -13.02 -27.64
N TRP A 309 0.43 -12.79 -27.77
CA TRP A 309 1.43 -13.85 -27.68
C TRP A 309 1.45 -14.50 -26.29
N ALA A 310 1.12 -13.73 -25.25
CA ALA A 310 1.14 -14.21 -23.88
C ALA A 310 -0.08 -15.09 -23.59
N ILE A 311 -1.25 -14.77 -24.16
CA ILE A 311 -2.44 -15.62 -24.15
C ILE A 311 -2.12 -16.97 -24.81
N VAL A 312 -1.50 -16.94 -25.99
CA VAL A 312 -1.10 -18.15 -26.73
C VAL A 312 -0.08 -18.98 -25.95
N ALA A 313 0.84 -18.34 -25.21
CA ALA A 313 1.81 -19.04 -24.38
C ALA A 313 1.17 -19.67 -23.12
N ALA A 314 0.14 -19.04 -22.56
CA ALA A 314 -0.52 -19.46 -21.33
C ALA A 314 -1.56 -20.58 -21.53
N LEU A 315 -2.18 -20.65 -22.71
CA LEU A 315 -3.23 -21.63 -22.98
C LEU A 315 -2.66 -22.97 -23.46
N PRO A 316 -3.16 -24.10 -22.94
CA PRO A 316 -2.89 -25.41 -23.53
C PRO A 316 -3.35 -25.47 -24.98
N ARG A 317 -2.55 -26.09 -25.86
CA ARG A 317 -2.84 -26.19 -27.29
C ARG A 317 -4.24 -26.73 -27.59
N ASP A 318 -4.65 -27.79 -26.91
CA ASP A 318 -5.98 -28.40 -27.13
C ASP A 318 -7.13 -27.46 -26.78
N GLU A 319 -6.95 -26.63 -25.74
CA GLU A 319 -7.93 -25.61 -25.35
C GLU A 319 -7.97 -24.47 -26.37
N THR A 320 -6.79 -24.02 -26.84
CA THR A 320 -6.69 -23.04 -27.92
C THR A 320 -7.42 -23.50 -29.19
N LEU A 321 -7.20 -24.74 -29.63
CA LEU A 321 -7.85 -25.30 -30.82
C LEU A 321 -9.38 -25.37 -30.65
N ARG A 322 -9.84 -25.86 -29.49
CA ARG A 322 -11.27 -25.92 -29.16
C ARG A 322 -11.95 -24.56 -29.22
N ARG A 323 -11.31 -23.52 -28.68
CA ARG A 323 -11.84 -22.15 -28.71
C ARG A 323 -11.92 -21.60 -30.13
N ILE A 324 -10.91 -21.87 -30.95
CA ILE A 324 -10.91 -21.47 -32.37
C ILE A 324 -12.02 -22.19 -33.14
N ASP A 325 -12.19 -23.49 -32.93
CA ASP A 325 -13.24 -24.28 -33.60
C ASP A 325 -14.65 -23.85 -33.18
N ALA A 326 -14.84 -23.44 -31.92
CA ALA A 326 -16.11 -22.92 -31.44
C ALA A 326 -16.44 -21.51 -31.96
N ALA A 327 -15.44 -20.74 -32.39
CA ALA A 327 -15.59 -19.39 -32.90
C ALA A 327 -15.85 -19.34 -34.42
N LEU A 328 -15.53 -20.41 -35.15
CA LEU A 328 -15.74 -20.58 -36.60
C LEU A 328 -17.08 -21.27 -36.91
#